data_AF-A0A1Q6WQN9-F1
#
_entry.id   AF-A0A1Q6WQN9-F1
#
_cell.length_a   1.000
_cell.length_b   1.000
_cell.length_c   1.000
_cell.angle_alpha   90.00
_cell.angle_beta   90.00
_cell.angle_gamma   90.00
#
_symmetry.space_group_name_H-M   'P 1'
#
loop_
_entity.id
_entity.type
_entity.pdbx_description
1 polymer ?
#
loop_
_entity_poly.entity_id
_entity_poly.type
_entity_poly.pdbx_seq_one_letter_code
_entity_poly.pdbx_strand_id
1 'polypeptide(L)'
;MSWTLALAGLASAPVQLVVATEYLSVEAAQKALFPQADAFTEVVLPLSPAQRDEVARLAGPQPPHRSLRVWKVMHRGELSGYVFVDEVIGRGDFITYAAGIDATGHLGPLEVLAYRESHGGEIRNEAWRRQFAGREGLGQLRVRADIKNIAGATLSCEHVTEGVRWLVALWQVALGPRTAASAA
;
A
#
# COMPACT_ATOMS: atom_id res chain seq x y z
N MET A 1 41.00 57.88 -10.41
CA MET A 1 40.13 57.14 -9.48
C MET A 1 38.97 56.55 -10.28
N SER A 2 39.01 55.26 -10.57
CA SER A 2 37.97 54.54 -11.31
C SER A 2 37.44 53.44 -10.40
N TRP A 3 36.15 53.54 -10.03
CA TRP A 3 35.43 52.52 -9.27
C TRP A 3 34.76 51.56 -10.23
N THR A 4 35.17 50.30 -10.24
CA THR A 4 34.45 49.20 -10.90
C THR A 4 33.42 48.63 -9.92
N LEU A 5 32.13 48.87 -10.20
CA LEU A 5 31.01 48.20 -9.54
C LEU A 5 30.90 46.77 -10.10
N ALA A 6 31.17 45.76 -9.28
CA ALA A 6 30.86 44.37 -9.60
C ALA A 6 29.39 44.10 -9.27
N LEU A 7 28.56 43.93 -10.30
CA LEU A 7 27.20 43.41 -10.16
C LEU A 7 27.28 41.90 -9.89
N ALA A 8 27.01 41.50 -8.64
CA ALA A 8 26.80 40.10 -8.29
C ALA A 8 25.42 39.66 -8.81
N GLY A 9 25.41 38.85 -9.87
CA GLY A 9 24.19 38.22 -10.37
C GLY A 9 23.70 37.17 -9.37
N LEU A 10 22.51 37.36 -8.81
CA LEU A 10 21.78 36.34 -8.05
C LEU A 10 21.34 35.23 -9.03
N ALA A 11 22.08 34.12 -9.04
CA ALA A 11 21.67 32.91 -9.75
C ALA A 11 20.55 32.22 -8.95
N SER A 12 19.33 32.30 -9.46
CA SER A 12 18.20 31.50 -8.95
C SER A 12 18.42 30.05 -9.37
N ALA A 13 18.73 29.16 -8.42
CA ALA A 13 18.75 27.73 -8.71
C ALA A 13 17.32 27.26 -9.04
N PRO A 14 17.11 26.46 -10.10
CA PRO A 14 15.78 25.95 -10.42
C PRO A 14 15.31 25.02 -9.29
N VAL A 15 14.20 25.40 -8.64
CA VAL A 15 13.50 24.50 -7.72
C VAL A 15 12.86 23.41 -8.56
N GLN A 16 13.38 22.19 -8.47
CA GLN A 16 12.78 21.00 -9.05
C GLN A 16 11.51 20.68 -8.26
N LEU A 17 10.36 21.21 -8.70
CA LEU A 17 9.05 20.79 -8.21
C LEU A 17 8.83 19.33 -8.64
N VAL A 18 9.09 18.38 -7.73
CA VAL A 18 8.60 17.00 -7.89
C VAL A 18 7.09 17.06 -7.68
N VAL A 19 6.35 17.23 -8.77
CA VAL A 19 4.89 17.08 -8.76
C VAL A 19 4.61 15.60 -8.59
N ALA A 20 3.95 15.25 -7.48
CA ALA A 20 3.50 13.88 -7.24
C ALA A 20 2.70 13.39 -8.46
N THR A 21 3.22 12.38 -9.14
CA THR A 21 2.48 11.78 -10.25
C THR A 21 1.53 10.76 -9.66
N GLU A 22 0.24 11.11 -9.63
CA GLU A 22 -0.83 10.14 -9.42
C GLU A 22 -1.00 9.32 -10.70
N TYR A 23 -0.79 8.01 -10.59
CA TYR A 23 -0.85 7.09 -11.71
C TYR A 23 -2.19 6.39 -11.82
N LEU A 24 -2.87 6.22 -10.69
CA LEU A 24 -4.16 5.54 -10.62
C LEU A 24 -4.99 6.16 -9.50
N SER A 25 -6.25 6.47 -9.79
CA SER A 25 -7.19 6.88 -8.73
C SER A 25 -7.59 5.70 -7.86
N VAL A 26 -8.13 5.97 -6.68
CA VAL A 26 -8.64 4.93 -5.78
C VAL A 26 -9.77 4.13 -6.45
N GLU A 27 -10.67 4.81 -7.16
CA GLU A 27 -11.80 4.19 -7.86
C GLU A 27 -11.32 3.27 -8.99
N ALA A 28 -10.29 3.69 -9.73
CA ALA A 28 -9.69 2.88 -10.78
C ALA A 28 -8.98 1.66 -10.20
N ALA A 29 -8.28 1.80 -9.07
CA ALA A 29 -7.67 0.68 -8.35
C ALA A 29 -8.73 -0.30 -7.83
N GLN A 30 -9.82 0.20 -7.25
CA GLN A 30 -10.95 -0.60 -6.78
C GLN A 30 -11.53 -1.47 -7.91
N LYS A 31 -11.77 -0.88 -9.09
CA LYS A 31 -12.27 -1.61 -10.25
C LYS A 31 -11.25 -2.58 -10.85
N ALA A 32 -9.96 -2.26 -10.80
CA ALA A 32 -8.90 -3.18 -11.23
C ALA A 32 -8.83 -4.43 -10.32
N LEU A 33 -8.94 -4.22 -9.00
CA LEU A 33 -8.87 -5.29 -8.00
C LEU A 33 -10.14 -6.15 -7.94
N PHE A 34 -11.31 -5.54 -8.10
CA PHE A 34 -12.60 -6.22 -8.07
C PHE A 34 -13.48 -5.79 -9.27
N PRO A 35 -13.21 -6.33 -10.48
CA PRO A 35 -13.89 -5.90 -11.71
C PRO A 35 -15.39 -6.22 -11.72
N GLN A 36 -15.80 -7.25 -10.96
CA GLN A 36 -17.20 -7.66 -10.84
C GLN A 36 -17.95 -6.94 -9.71
N ALA A 37 -17.30 -6.06 -8.93
CA ALA A 37 -17.95 -5.44 -7.78
C ALA A 37 -19.05 -4.44 -8.19
N ASP A 38 -20.19 -4.55 -7.51
CA ASP A 38 -21.32 -3.64 -7.66
C ASP A 38 -21.18 -2.40 -6.76
N ALA A 39 -20.55 -2.56 -5.59
CA ALA A 39 -20.40 -1.48 -4.62
C ALA A 39 -19.08 -1.55 -3.85
N PHE A 40 -18.54 -0.36 -3.55
CA PHE A 40 -17.42 -0.14 -2.63
C PHE A 40 -17.89 0.84 -1.56
N THR A 41 -17.88 0.41 -0.30
CA THR A 41 -18.29 1.26 0.83
C THR A 41 -17.11 1.43 1.76
N GLU A 42 -16.65 2.67 1.95
CA GLU A 42 -15.57 2.95 2.89
C GLU A 42 -16.01 2.58 4.31
N VAL A 43 -15.13 1.88 5.04
CA VAL A 43 -15.38 1.46 6.42
C VAL A 43 -14.28 2.01 7.30
N VAL A 44 -14.69 2.58 8.44
CA VAL A 44 -13.75 2.88 9.51
C VAL A 44 -13.46 1.57 10.23
N LEU A 45 -12.17 1.27 10.42
CA LEU A 45 -11.72 0.07 11.11
C LEU A 45 -11.19 0.42 12.51
N PRO A 46 -12.07 0.58 13.52
CA PRO A 46 -11.62 0.82 14.87
C PRO A 46 -11.01 -0.47 15.44
N LEU A 47 -9.70 -0.48 15.63
CA LEU A 47 -9.02 -1.56 16.33
C LEU A 47 -9.04 -1.31 17.84
N SER A 48 -9.33 -2.35 18.62
CA SER A 48 -9.05 -2.33 20.06
C SER A 48 -7.53 -2.38 20.30
N PRO A 49 -7.04 -1.99 21.50
CA PRO A 49 -5.63 -2.18 21.85
C PRO A 49 -5.16 -3.63 21.66
N ALA A 50 -5.95 -4.61 22.10
CA ALA A 50 -5.63 -6.03 21.94
C ALA A 50 -5.55 -6.46 20.46
N GLN A 51 -6.44 -5.94 19.61
CA GLN A 51 -6.36 -6.20 18.17
C GLN A 51 -5.12 -5.58 17.54
N ARG A 52 -4.74 -4.35 17.94
CA ARG A 52 -3.49 -3.72 17.48
C ARG A 52 -2.27 -4.55 17.87
N ASP A 53 -2.21 -4.99 19.12
CA ASP A 53 -1.10 -5.81 19.62
C ASP A 53 -1.03 -7.15 18.88
N GLU A 54 -2.17 -7.77 18.61
CA GLU A 54 -2.23 -9.02 17.85
C GLU A 54 -1.78 -8.85 16.39
N VAL A 55 -2.23 -7.78 15.72
CA VAL A 55 -1.76 -7.49 14.36
C VAL A 55 -0.24 -7.28 14.34
N ALA A 56 0.30 -6.52 15.28
CA ALA A 56 1.74 -6.29 15.39
C ALA A 56 2.51 -7.58 15.70
N ARG A 57 1.97 -8.46 16.54
CA ARG A 57 2.55 -9.79 16.84
C ARG A 57 2.61 -10.68 15.61
N LEU A 58 1.57 -10.65 14.79
CA LEU A 58 1.46 -11.47 13.58
C LEU A 58 2.30 -10.92 12.42
N ALA A 59 2.15 -9.63 12.11
CA ALA A 59 2.79 -9.00 10.97
C ALA A 59 4.22 -8.49 11.25
N GLY A 60 4.66 -8.49 12.51
CA GLY A 60 5.91 -7.83 12.89
C GLY A 60 5.80 -6.30 12.81
N PRO A 61 6.94 -5.59 12.72
CA PRO A 61 6.94 -4.13 12.71
C PRO A 61 6.20 -3.60 11.48
N GLN A 62 5.36 -2.59 11.69
CA GLN A 62 4.75 -1.86 10.60
C GLN A 62 5.79 -0.91 10.00
N PRO A 63 5.96 -0.86 8.67
CA PRO A 63 6.74 0.19 8.05
C PRO A 63 6.12 1.55 8.39
N PRO A 64 6.92 2.63 8.51
CA PRO A 64 6.36 3.96 8.70
C PRO A 64 5.31 4.27 7.64
N HIS A 65 4.09 4.55 8.08
CA HIS A 65 2.95 4.74 7.22
C HIS A 65 2.17 6.00 7.60
N ARG A 66 1.42 6.57 6.66
CA ARG A 66 0.71 7.85 6.86
C ARG A 66 -0.80 7.71 6.98
N SER A 67 -1.41 6.87 6.15
CA SER A 67 -2.86 6.74 6.10
C SER A 67 -3.24 5.35 5.62
N LEU A 68 -4.24 4.76 6.26
CA LEU A 68 -4.87 3.52 5.83
C LEU A 68 -6.37 3.75 5.67
N ARG A 69 -6.89 3.42 4.49
CA ARG A 69 -8.32 3.46 4.16
C ARG A 69 -8.77 2.08 3.70
N VAL A 70 -10.00 1.72 4.03
CA VAL A 70 -10.53 0.38 3.78
C VAL A 70 -11.93 0.50 3.18
N TRP A 71 -12.22 -0.29 2.14
CA TRP A 71 -13.54 -0.39 1.54
C TRP A 71 -14.01 -1.82 1.59
N LYS A 72 -15.26 -2.01 2.05
CA LYS A 72 -15.99 -3.26 1.89
C LYS A 72 -16.47 -3.38 0.45
N VAL A 73 -16.26 -4.53 -0.16
CA VAL A 73 -16.62 -4.82 -1.55
C VAL A 73 -17.79 -5.78 -1.61
N MET A 74 -18.85 -5.40 -2.33
CA MET A 74 -20.03 -6.23 -2.52
C MET A 74 -20.22 -6.60 -3.99
N HIS A 75 -20.62 -7.84 -4.25
CA HIS A 75 -21.06 -8.31 -5.57
C HIS A 75 -22.32 -9.17 -5.39
N ARG A 76 -23.39 -8.85 -6.11
CA ARG A 76 -24.71 -9.51 -6.06
C ARG A 76 -25.27 -9.65 -4.63
N GLY A 77 -25.00 -8.67 -3.78
CA GLY A 77 -25.44 -8.66 -2.38
C GLY A 77 -24.56 -9.48 -1.42
N GLU A 78 -23.52 -10.14 -1.93
CA GLU A 78 -22.57 -10.93 -1.14
C GLU A 78 -21.25 -10.18 -0.93
N LEU A 79 -20.58 -10.44 0.20
CA LEU A 79 -19.25 -9.89 0.46
C LEU A 79 -18.25 -10.53 -0.50
N SER A 80 -17.67 -9.73 -1.38
CA SER A 80 -16.61 -10.19 -2.28
C SER A 80 -15.21 -10.04 -1.65
N GLY A 81 -15.04 -9.10 -0.72
CA GLY A 81 -13.76 -8.84 -0.07
C GLY A 81 -13.61 -7.41 0.42
N TYR A 82 -12.37 -6.98 0.55
CA TYR A 82 -11.97 -5.65 0.99
C TYR A 82 -10.87 -5.09 0.10
N VAL A 83 -10.94 -3.79 -0.18
CA VAL A 83 -9.83 -3.02 -0.76
C VAL A 83 -9.20 -2.20 0.35
N PHE A 84 -7.88 -2.27 0.45
CA PHE A 84 -7.06 -1.45 1.34
C PHE A 84 -6.27 -0.48 0.48
N VAL A 85 -6.20 0.78 0.89
CA VAL A 85 -5.27 1.77 0.34
C VAL A 85 -4.42 2.27 1.49
N ASP A 86 -3.11 2.08 1.37
CA ASP A 86 -2.14 2.45 2.40
C ASP A 86 -0.99 3.26 1.80
N GLU A 87 -0.30 3.98 2.66
CA GLU A 87 0.83 4.82 2.30
C GLU A 87 2.03 4.48 3.17
N VAL A 88 3.01 3.78 2.61
CA VAL A 88 4.26 3.43 3.30
C VAL A 88 5.42 4.25 2.80
N ILE A 89 6.38 4.57 3.69
CA ILE A 89 7.58 5.30 3.30
C ILE A 89 8.39 4.46 2.30
N GLY A 90 8.84 5.08 1.22
CA GLY A 90 9.88 4.53 0.35
C GLY A 90 11.27 4.83 0.92
N ARG A 91 12.10 5.48 0.10
CA ARG A 91 13.40 6.03 0.52
C ARG A 91 13.30 7.41 1.17
N GLY A 92 12.36 8.24 0.75
CA GLY A 92 12.22 9.62 1.19
C GLY A 92 10.80 10.19 1.09
N ASP A 93 9.90 9.53 0.36
CA ASP A 93 8.48 9.93 0.27
C ASP A 93 7.56 8.69 0.31
N PHE A 94 6.26 8.93 0.48
CA PHE A 94 5.25 7.88 0.58
C PHE A 94 4.90 7.27 -0.77
N ILE A 95 4.82 5.94 -0.77
CA ILE A 95 4.28 5.11 -1.84
C ILE A 95 2.83 4.82 -1.49
N THR A 96 1.90 5.30 -2.33
CA THR A 96 0.47 4.99 -2.18
C THR A 96 0.17 3.73 -2.99
N TYR A 97 -0.30 2.68 -2.34
CA TYR A 97 -0.61 1.40 -2.98
C TYR A 97 -1.96 0.87 -2.51
N ALA A 98 -2.57 0.01 -3.33
CA ALA A 98 -3.80 -0.67 -3.01
C ALA A 98 -3.63 -2.19 -3.06
N ALA A 99 -4.29 -2.87 -2.13
CA ALA A 99 -4.35 -4.32 -2.05
C ALA A 99 -5.81 -4.76 -1.96
N GLY A 100 -6.20 -5.72 -2.78
CA GLY A 100 -7.48 -6.42 -2.65
C GLY A 100 -7.27 -7.72 -1.88
N ILE A 101 -8.08 -7.96 -0.84
CA ILE A 101 -8.14 -9.25 -0.15
C ILE A 101 -9.57 -9.75 -0.28
N ASP A 102 -9.77 -10.91 -0.89
CA ASP A 102 -11.10 -11.48 -1.04
C ASP A 102 -11.70 -11.95 0.29
N ALA A 103 -12.97 -12.38 0.28
CA ALA A 103 -13.67 -12.83 1.47
C ALA A 103 -13.04 -14.09 2.12
N THR A 104 -12.18 -14.80 1.40
CA THR A 104 -11.47 -16.00 1.88
C THR A 104 -10.05 -15.72 2.35
N GLY A 105 -9.52 -14.51 2.10
CA GLY A 105 -8.20 -14.07 2.55
C GLY A 105 -7.12 -14.12 1.48
N HIS A 106 -7.47 -14.41 0.22
CA HIS A 106 -6.51 -14.38 -0.88
C HIS A 106 -6.31 -12.95 -1.40
N LEU A 107 -5.04 -12.63 -1.65
CA LEU A 107 -4.63 -11.37 -2.25
C LEU A 107 -4.89 -11.36 -3.75
N GLY A 108 -5.34 -10.22 -4.27
CA GLY A 108 -5.20 -9.87 -5.69
C GLY A 108 -3.78 -9.41 -6.04
N PRO A 109 -3.52 -9.07 -7.32
CA PRO A 109 -2.34 -8.27 -7.65
C PRO A 109 -2.40 -6.94 -6.90
N LEU A 110 -1.25 -6.33 -6.60
CA LEU A 110 -1.24 -4.98 -6.03
C LEU A 110 -1.43 -3.93 -7.11
N GLU A 111 -1.94 -2.75 -6.72
CA GLU A 111 -1.92 -1.55 -7.55
C GLU A 111 -1.07 -0.46 -6.89
N VAL A 112 -0.31 0.29 -7.69
CA VAL A 112 0.49 1.43 -7.20
C VAL A 112 -0.14 2.71 -7.72
N LEU A 113 -0.71 3.50 -6.81
CA LEU A 113 -1.54 4.67 -7.12
C LEU A 113 -0.69 5.93 -7.26
N ALA A 114 0.32 6.09 -6.40
CA ALA A 114 1.23 7.22 -6.47
C ALA A 114 2.63 6.82 -5.99
N TYR A 115 3.63 7.34 -6.68
CA TYR A 115 5.04 7.18 -6.35
C TYR A 115 5.76 8.51 -6.60
N ARG A 116 6.38 9.04 -5.55
CA ARG A 116 6.81 10.45 -5.47
C ARG A 116 8.32 10.62 -5.33
N GLU A 117 9.08 9.59 -5.72
CA GLU A 117 10.53 9.59 -5.60
C GLU A 117 11.21 9.54 -6.97
N SER A 118 12.46 9.98 -7.03
CA SER A 118 13.26 10.00 -8.26
C SER A 118 13.80 8.64 -8.68
N HIS A 119 13.91 7.68 -7.76
CA HIS A 119 14.48 6.35 -8.00
C HIS A 119 13.69 5.29 -7.24
N GLY A 120 13.33 4.19 -7.91
CA GLY A 120 12.56 3.09 -7.33
C GLY A 120 11.15 2.93 -7.90
N GLY A 121 10.79 3.74 -8.91
CA GLY A 121 9.50 3.66 -9.61
C GLY A 121 9.22 2.32 -10.29
N GLU A 122 10.24 1.46 -10.41
CA GLU A 122 10.11 0.07 -10.86
C GLU A 122 9.14 -0.76 -10.01
N ILE A 123 8.82 -0.33 -8.79
CA ILE A 123 7.78 -0.95 -7.94
C ILE A 123 6.41 -1.05 -8.66
N ARG A 124 6.20 -0.24 -9.70
CA ARG A 124 5.00 -0.27 -10.56
C ARG A 124 4.98 -1.44 -11.55
N ASN A 125 6.11 -2.14 -11.73
CA ASN A 125 6.24 -3.25 -12.65
C ASN A 125 5.13 -4.30 -12.43
N GLU A 126 4.36 -4.59 -13.48
CA GLU A 126 3.22 -5.50 -13.39
C GLU A 126 3.62 -6.90 -12.93
N ALA A 127 4.73 -7.44 -13.45
CA ALA A 127 5.18 -8.79 -13.07
C ALA A 127 5.53 -8.86 -11.58
N TRP A 128 6.09 -7.78 -11.02
CA TRP A 128 6.34 -7.71 -9.59
C TRP A 128 5.05 -7.64 -8.78
N ARG A 129 4.10 -6.77 -9.16
CA ARG A 129 2.80 -6.60 -8.49
C ARG A 129 1.94 -7.87 -8.53
N ARG A 130 2.03 -8.66 -9.60
CA ARG A 130 1.32 -9.94 -9.75
C ARG A 130 1.88 -11.05 -8.88
N GLN A 131 3.07 -10.89 -8.31
CA GLN A 131 3.60 -11.88 -7.36
C GLN A 131 2.69 -12.05 -6.14
N PHE A 132 1.90 -11.05 -5.77
CA PHE A 132 0.98 -11.10 -4.63
C PHE A 132 -0.32 -11.85 -4.93
N ALA A 133 -0.69 -11.99 -6.21
CA ALA A 133 -1.96 -12.61 -6.59
C ALA A 133 -2.04 -14.08 -6.15
N GLY A 134 -3.17 -14.44 -5.54
CA GLY A 134 -3.46 -15.77 -5.00
C GLY A 134 -2.76 -16.08 -3.67
N ARG A 135 -1.88 -15.20 -3.18
CA ARG A 135 -1.20 -15.43 -1.91
C ARG A 135 -2.15 -15.25 -0.74
N GLU A 136 -1.88 -16.02 0.30
CA GLU A 136 -2.60 -15.96 1.56
C GLU A 136 -1.63 -16.11 2.73
N GLY A 137 -2.03 -15.56 3.87
CA GLY A 137 -1.23 -15.62 5.08
C GLY A 137 0.11 -14.89 5.01
N LEU A 138 0.78 -14.84 6.15
CA LEU A 138 1.92 -13.95 6.37
C LEU A 138 3.26 -14.56 5.94
N GLY A 139 3.36 -15.89 5.95
CA GLY A 139 4.57 -16.62 5.59
C GLY A 139 4.94 -16.51 4.11
N GLN A 140 3.96 -16.19 3.25
CA GLN A 140 4.13 -16.07 1.80
C GLN A 140 4.57 -14.67 1.35
N LEU A 141 4.85 -13.75 2.28
CA LEU A 141 5.08 -12.33 2.03
C LEU A 141 6.46 -11.87 2.51
N ARG A 142 7.51 -12.67 2.32
CA ARG A 142 8.89 -12.26 2.63
C ARG A 142 9.63 -11.90 1.35
N VAL A 143 10.21 -10.71 1.29
CA VAL A 143 11.04 -10.30 0.16
C VAL A 143 12.30 -11.18 0.07
N ARG A 144 12.75 -11.48 -1.15
CA ARG A 144 13.84 -12.40 -1.52
C ARG A 144 13.61 -13.88 -1.22
N ALA A 145 12.62 -14.24 -0.41
CA ALA A 145 12.21 -15.63 -0.22
C ALA A 145 10.98 -15.96 -1.06
N ASP A 146 9.91 -15.19 -0.87
CA ASP A 146 8.59 -15.45 -1.44
C ASP A 146 8.22 -14.41 -2.51
N ILE A 147 8.61 -13.14 -2.31
CA ILE A 147 8.45 -12.03 -3.25
C ILE A 147 9.82 -11.64 -3.82
N LYS A 148 10.00 -11.70 -5.13
CA LYS A 148 11.25 -11.26 -5.77
C LYS A 148 11.48 -9.77 -5.57
N ASN A 149 12.73 -9.41 -5.36
CA ASN A 149 13.15 -8.02 -5.29
C ASN A 149 13.28 -7.39 -6.68
N ILE A 150 13.26 -6.06 -6.76
CA ILE A 150 13.63 -5.32 -7.96
C ILE A 150 14.92 -4.53 -7.69
N ALA A 151 15.91 -4.67 -8.57
CA ALA A 151 17.14 -3.89 -8.48
C ALA A 151 16.82 -2.39 -8.57
N GLY A 152 17.38 -1.59 -7.67
CA GLY A 152 17.12 -0.14 -7.60
C GLY A 152 15.80 0.26 -6.91
N ALA A 153 14.95 -0.69 -6.51
CA ALA A 153 13.73 -0.45 -5.75
C ALA A 153 13.64 -1.31 -4.47
N THR A 154 14.79 -1.75 -3.95
CA THR A 154 14.85 -2.71 -2.83
C THR A 154 14.05 -2.28 -1.61
N LEU A 155 14.25 -1.04 -1.16
CA LEU A 155 13.56 -0.53 0.02
C LEU A 155 12.04 -0.39 -0.21
N SER A 156 11.65 0.02 -1.42
CA SER A 156 10.24 0.08 -1.82
C SER A 156 9.60 -1.30 -1.82
N CYS A 157 10.29 -2.33 -2.34
CA CYS A 157 9.80 -3.70 -2.31
C CYS A 157 9.65 -4.20 -0.87
N GLU A 158 10.64 -3.96 -0.02
CA GLU A 158 10.63 -4.33 1.40
C GLU A 158 9.44 -3.68 2.12
N HIS A 159 9.33 -2.35 2.12
CA HIS A 159 8.28 -1.66 2.86
C HIS A 159 6.86 -1.90 2.31
N VAL A 160 6.68 -2.01 0.98
CA VAL A 160 5.36 -2.35 0.43
C VAL A 160 4.99 -3.79 0.80
N THR A 161 5.91 -4.75 0.72
CA THR A 161 5.63 -6.13 1.14
C THR A 161 5.33 -6.23 2.64
N GLU A 162 6.07 -5.50 3.49
CA GLU A 162 5.78 -5.43 4.92
C GLU A 162 4.43 -4.77 5.22
N GLY A 163 4.09 -3.71 4.49
CA GLY A 163 2.77 -3.07 4.52
C GLY A 163 1.67 -4.07 4.19
N VAL A 164 1.80 -4.80 3.07
CA VAL A 164 0.84 -5.85 2.68
C VAL A 164 0.74 -6.95 3.73
N ARG A 165 1.85 -7.37 4.34
CA ARG A 165 1.83 -8.33 5.45
C ARG A 165 1.01 -7.79 6.62
N TRP A 166 1.12 -6.49 6.92
CA TRP A 166 0.30 -5.81 7.91
C TRP A 166 -1.19 -5.80 7.53
N LEU A 167 -1.52 -5.52 6.27
CA LEU A 167 -2.90 -5.55 5.76
C LEU A 167 -3.53 -6.96 5.86
N VAL A 168 -2.76 -8.01 5.58
CA VAL A 168 -3.24 -9.40 5.72
C VAL A 168 -3.51 -9.73 7.19
N ALA A 169 -2.62 -9.36 8.12
CA ALA A 169 -2.86 -9.58 9.54
C ALA A 169 -4.06 -8.76 10.06
N LEU A 170 -4.21 -7.52 9.59
CA LEU A 170 -5.35 -6.68 9.89
C LEU A 170 -6.67 -7.31 9.44
N TRP A 171 -6.69 -7.83 8.21
CA TRP A 171 -7.84 -8.57 7.70
C TRP A 171 -8.15 -9.77 8.60
N GLN A 172 -7.15 -10.59 8.94
CA GLN A 172 -7.34 -11.77 9.80
C GLN A 172 -7.93 -11.44 11.17
N VAL A 173 -7.45 -10.36 11.80
CA VAL A 173 -7.82 -9.99 13.17
C VAL A 173 -9.17 -9.25 13.25
N ALA A 174 -9.53 -8.47 12.23
CA ALA A 174 -10.64 -7.53 12.32
C ALA A 174 -11.77 -7.73 11.30
N LEU A 175 -11.51 -8.41 10.16
CA LEU A 175 -12.44 -8.44 9.01
C LEU A 175 -12.74 -9.84 8.47
N GLY A 176 -11.80 -10.78 8.63
CA GLY A 176 -11.99 -12.17 8.23
C GLY A 176 -13.15 -12.81 8.99
N PRO A 177 -13.66 -13.97 8.52
CA PRO A 177 -14.72 -14.67 9.21
C PRO A 177 -14.28 -14.93 10.65
N ARG A 178 -14.84 -14.18 11.61
CA ARG A 178 -14.75 -14.55 13.01
C ARG A 178 -15.45 -15.90 13.08
N THR A 179 -14.71 -16.99 13.25
CA THR A 179 -15.28 -18.16 13.90
C THR A 179 -15.94 -17.61 15.16
N ALA A 180 -17.26 -17.75 15.24
CA ALA A 180 -18.11 -17.10 16.23
C ALA A 180 -17.52 -17.25 17.65
N ALA A 181 -16.83 -16.22 18.12
CA ALA A 181 -16.23 -16.18 19.45
C ALA A 181 -16.16 -14.73 19.92
N SER A 182 -17.33 -14.16 20.21
CA SER A 182 -17.60 -13.28 21.33
C SER A 182 -19.08 -12.88 21.25
N ALA A 183 -19.91 -13.85 21.62
CA ALA A 183 -21.24 -13.62 22.17
C ALA A 183 -21.34 -14.61 23.34
N ALA A 184 -20.81 -14.19 24.49
CA ALA A 184 -21.04 -14.74 25.81
C ALA A 184 -20.63 -13.68 26.84
#